data_AF-A0A960UP73-F1
#
_entry.id   AF-A0A960UP73-F1
#
_cell.length_a   1.000
_cell.length_b   1.000
_cell.length_c   1.000
_cell.angle_alpha   90.00
_cell.angle_beta   90.00
_cell.angle_gamma   90.00
#
_symmetry.space_group_name_H-M   'P 1'
#
loop_
_entity.id
_entity.type
_entity.pdbx_description
1 polymer ?
#
loop_
_entity_poly.entity_id
_entity_poly.type
_entity_poly.pdbx_seq_one_letter_code
_entity_poly.pdbx_strand_id
1 'polypeptide(L)'
;MNNAIKWTALSLALLASVGCRLSGKESAGALDPGSVLGLASLEFSSSASCPGSWSFTNAYLADVAVATKSTLTYGDPAKATNGICGGGWTAGSTDVYSLANNAVCEGAETCMRLEWKDKRVLNATGVDLVVYENAFDYSSTGTNRFLEPVIVEVSEDGTSWCGWNPAYSGITNTSDPSFESSVRFPGNYSDLAGITPVLLRSNETRLSSADLFTLTTDSHGTYLKGGGDGFDLDDADFGSSGNGCNTTLRDAIRSGGFVYVRLTTAYSRSSASFPLSNGSFDQTGDIDGVIAQQTGAR
;
A
#
# COMPACT_ATOMS: atom_id res chain seq x y z
N MET A 1 -1.52 -0.28 -55.29
CA MET A 1 -1.83 -1.64 -55.77
C MET A 1 -0.56 -2.48 -55.71
N ASN A 2 -0.63 -3.57 -54.93
CA ASN A 2 0.17 -4.81 -54.91
C ASN A 2 1.66 -4.72 -54.55
N ASN A 3 2.06 -5.12 -53.33
CA ASN A 3 2.26 -6.50 -52.82
C ASN A 3 3.50 -7.19 -53.41
N ALA A 4 4.51 -7.49 -52.56
CA ALA A 4 4.80 -8.85 -52.12
C ALA A 4 6.03 -8.91 -51.21
N ILE A 5 5.80 -9.46 -50.04
CA ILE A 5 6.75 -9.89 -49.01
C ILE A 5 7.46 -11.17 -49.49
N LYS A 6 8.78 -11.29 -49.31
CA LYS A 6 9.49 -12.57 -49.36
C LYS A 6 10.06 -12.90 -47.99
N TRP A 7 9.57 -14.03 -47.47
CA TRP A 7 10.03 -14.69 -46.26
C TRP A 7 11.32 -15.48 -46.55
N THR A 8 12.30 -15.38 -45.66
CA THR A 8 13.35 -16.40 -45.51
C THR A 8 13.47 -16.77 -44.04
N ALA A 9 13.22 -18.04 -43.78
CA ALA A 9 13.24 -18.68 -42.48
C ALA A 9 14.66 -18.75 -41.91
N LEU A 10 14.79 -18.56 -40.60
CA LEU A 10 15.95 -19.01 -39.84
C LEU A 10 15.48 -19.94 -38.72
N SER A 11 16.09 -21.12 -38.72
CA SER A 11 15.73 -22.30 -37.95
C SER A 11 15.90 -22.14 -36.44
N LEU A 12 14.90 -22.66 -35.74
CA LEU A 12 14.85 -22.90 -34.31
C LEU A 12 15.37 -24.31 -34.02
N ALA A 13 16.38 -24.46 -33.15
CA ALA A 13 16.54 -25.60 -32.23
C ALA A 13 17.85 -25.49 -31.43
N LEU A 14 17.74 -25.41 -30.10
CA LEU A 14 18.49 -26.31 -29.21
C LEU A 14 17.78 -26.42 -27.85
N LEU A 15 17.23 -27.60 -27.56
CA LEU A 15 16.85 -28.04 -26.23
C LEU A 15 18.10 -28.45 -25.44
N ALA A 16 18.10 -28.19 -24.14
CA ALA A 16 18.69 -29.09 -23.15
C ALA A 16 17.93 -28.98 -21.83
N SER A 17 16.99 -29.90 -21.64
CA SER A 17 16.34 -30.21 -20.37
C SER A 17 17.34 -30.88 -19.42
N VAL A 18 17.50 -30.36 -18.20
CA VAL A 18 18.12 -31.09 -17.09
C VAL A 18 17.06 -32.00 -16.48
N GLY A 19 17.29 -33.31 -16.60
CA GLY A 19 16.38 -34.35 -16.13
C GLY A 19 16.43 -34.57 -14.62
N CYS A 20 15.26 -34.72 -14.01
CA CYS A 20 15.12 -35.44 -12.75
C CYS A 20 15.02 -36.94 -13.09
N ARG A 21 15.94 -37.75 -12.55
CA ARG A 21 16.00 -39.21 -12.78
C ARG A 21 14.89 -39.92 -12.01
N LEU A 22 13.95 -40.53 -12.72
CA LEU A 22 13.11 -41.60 -12.18
C LEU A 22 13.73 -42.95 -12.53
N SER A 23 14.13 -43.70 -11.51
CA SER A 23 14.49 -45.11 -11.60
C SER A 23 13.22 -45.94 -11.65
N GLY A 24 12.92 -46.55 -12.79
CA GLY A 24 11.80 -47.47 -12.95
C GLY A 24 12.14 -48.90 -12.53
N LYS A 25 11.14 -49.59 -11.96
CA LYS A 25 10.89 -51.02 -12.20
C LYS A 25 9.39 -51.21 -12.48
N GLU A 26 9.16 -52.06 -13.48
CA GLU A 26 7.93 -52.49 -14.18
C GLU A 26 6.82 -53.00 -13.21
N SER A 27 5.53 -53.12 -13.57
CA SER A 27 4.94 -53.58 -14.84
C SER A 27 3.43 -53.27 -14.98
N ALA A 28 3.02 -53.15 -16.25
CA ALA A 28 1.74 -53.56 -16.88
C ALA A 28 0.44 -52.75 -16.67
N GLY A 29 -0.05 -52.16 -17.78
CA GLY A 29 -1.48 -51.83 -17.96
C GLY A 29 -1.82 -50.65 -18.89
N ALA A 30 -1.77 -50.87 -20.21
CA ALA A 30 -2.43 -50.09 -21.28
C ALA A 30 -3.98 -50.11 -21.13
N LEU A 31 -4.88 -49.18 -21.56
CA LEU A 31 -4.90 -48.00 -22.44
C LEU A 31 -6.18 -47.13 -22.12
N ASP A 32 -6.06 -45.82 -22.38
CA ASP A 32 -6.98 -44.67 -22.74
C ASP A 32 -8.49 -44.91 -23.06
N PRO A 33 -9.43 -43.91 -23.11
CA PRO A 33 -9.23 -42.44 -23.16
C PRO A 33 -10.23 -41.53 -22.40
N GLY A 34 -9.87 -40.24 -22.24
CA GLY A 34 -10.86 -39.16 -22.39
C GLY A 34 -11.19 -38.24 -21.21
N SER A 35 -10.17 -37.75 -20.50
CA SER A 35 -10.08 -36.39 -19.95
C SER A 35 -11.25 -35.84 -19.11
N VAL A 36 -11.31 -36.25 -17.83
CA VAL A 36 -11.79 -35.36 -16.77
C VAL A 36 -10.58 -34.55 -16.31
N LEU A 37 -10.46 -33.30 -16.77
CA LEU A 37 -9.49 -32.34 -16.25
C LEU A 37 -9.82 -32.08 -14.78
N GLY A 38 -9.17 -32.84 -13.90
CA GLY A 38 -9.12 -32.55 -12.48
C GLY A 38 -8.39 -31.23 -12.28
N LEU A 39 -9.14 -30.22 -11.84
CA LEU A 39 -8.60 -28.99 -11.26
C LEU A 39 -7.73 -29.42 -10.07
N ALA A 40 -6.42 -29.45 -10.28
CA ALA A 40 -5.48 -29.49 -9.18
C ALA A 40 -5.64 -28.17 -8.42
N SER A 41 -6.18 -28.25 -7.22
CA SER A 41 -6.15 -27.17 -6.24
C SER A 41 -4.70 -26.71 -6.11
N LEU A 42 -4.42 -25.51 -6.63
CA LEU A 42 -3.23 -24.75 -6.28
C LEU A 42 -3.40 -24.38 -4.82
N GLU A 43 -2.76 -25.12 -3.93
CA GLU A 43 -2.60 -24.71 -2.54
C GLU A 43 -1.77 -23.43 -2.53
N PHE A 44 -2.43 -22.29 -2.34
CA PHE A 44 -1.78 -21.04 -1.99
C PHE A 44 -1.18 -21.20 -0.60
N SER A 45 0.14 -21.41 -0.55
CA SER A 45 0.91 -21.43 0.68
C SER A 45 0.69 -20.13 1.47
N SER A 46 0.39 -20.32 2.76
CA SER A 46 0.33 -19.36 3.87
C SER A 46 0.92 -17.97 3.63
N SER A 47 0.17 -16.93 4.03
CA SER A 47 0.62 -15.55 4.27
C SER A 47 2.10 -15.50 4.69
N ALA A 48 2.96 -14.98 3.82
CA ALA A 48 4.36 -14.82 4.17
C ALA A 48 4.44 -13.78 5.29
N SER A 49 4.71 -14.20 6.53
CA SER A 49 4.85 -13.29 7.65
C SER A 49 6.04 -12.37 7.43
N CYS A 50 5.86 -11.06 7.62
CA CYS A 50 6.98 -10.14 7.63
C CYS A 50 8.04 -10.62 8.63
N PRO A 51 9.35 -10.61 8.29
CA PRO A 51 10.38 -10.95 9.25
C PRO A 51 10.29 -9.93 10.39
N GLY A 52 9.76 -10.38 11.53
CA GLY A 52 9.20 -9.54 12.60
C GLY A 52 10.21 -8.75 13.44
N SER A 53 11.37 -8.38 12.88
CA SER A 53 12.31 -7.46 13.53
C SER A 53 12.47 -6.20 12.69
N TRP A 54 11.87 -5.11 13.17
CA TRP A 54 12.14 -3.76 12.66
C TRP A 54 13.61 -3.40 12.92
N SER A 55 14.39 -3.19 11.86
CA SER A 55 15.85 -3.04 11.95
C SER A 55 16.36 -1.58 11.95
N PHE A 56 15.45 -0.61 11.78
CA PHE A 56 15.82 0.79 11.66
C PHE A 56 15.87 1.49 13.02
N THR A 57 16.95 2.22 13.27
CA THR A 57 17.10 3.09 14.45
C THR A 57 16.75 4.53 14.05
N ASN A 58 15.96 5.26 14.84
CA ASN A 58 15.47 6.60 14.46
C ASN A 58 14.55 6.62 13.22
N ALA A 59 13.87 5.51 12.99
CA ALA A 59 12.60 5.46 12.27
C ALA A 59 11.70 4.57 13.13
N TYR A 60 10.55 5.08 13.54
CA TYR A 60 9.76 4.45 14.60
C TYR A 60 8.52 3.83 13.97
N LEU A 61 8.43 2.50 13.95
CA LEU A 61 7.23 1.79 13.53
C LEU A 61 6.13 1.93 14.59
N ALA A 62 4.89 2.18 14.17
CA ALA A 62 3.73 2.12 15.05
C ALA A 62 3.57 0.70 15.61
N ASP A 63 3.40 0.57 16.92
CA ASP A 63 3.48 -0.72 17.63
C ASP A 63 2.19 -1.11 18.35
N VAL A 64 1.16 -0.26 18.27
CA VAL A 64 -0.19 -0.55 18.77
C VAL A 64 -1.20 -0.22 17.68
N ALA A 65 -2.06 -1.19 17.38
CA ALA A 65 -3.21 -1.04 16.51
C ALA A 65 -4.50 -1.22 17.30
N VAL A 66 -5.41 -0.26 17.15
CA VAL A 66 -6.82 -0.39 17.56
C VAL A 66 -7.63 -0.43 16.28
N ALA A 67 -8.04 -1.62 15.89
CA ALA A 67 -8.95 -1.86 14.79
C ALA A 67 -9.79 -3.11 15.09
N THR A 68 -10.96 -3.22 14.46
CA THR A 68 -11.74 -4.45 14.57
C THR A 68 -11.16 -5.48 13.60
N LYS A 69 -10.77 -6.65 14.12
CA LYS A 69 -10.37 -7.77 13.27
C LYS A 69 -11.51 -8.08 12.31
N SER A 70 -11.28 -7.91 11.01
CA SER A 70 -12.29 -8.14 9.99
C SER A 70 -12.33 -9.64 9.61
N THR A 71 -13.42 -10.07 8.99
CA THR A 71 -13.52 -11.42 8.41
C THR A 71 -12.90 -11.53 7.02
N LEU A 72 -12.29 -10.45 6.51
CA LEU A 72 -11.56 -10.45 5.24
C LEU A 72 -10.29 -11.28 5.36
N THR A 73 -9.76 -11.73 4.22
CA THR A 73 -8.53 -12.54 4.13
C THR A 73 -7.34 -11.88 4.84
N TYR A 74 -7.25 -10.56 4.77
CA TYR A 74 -6.19 -9.75 5.39
C TYR A 74 -6.72 -8.91 6.57
N GLY A 75 -7.71 -9.41 7.30
CA GLY A 75 -8.38 -8.67 8.38
C GLY A 75 -7.66 -8.62 9.73
N ASP A 76 -6.39 -9.04 9.85
CA ASP A 76 -5.66 -9.10 11.12
C ASP A 76 -4.90 -7.80 11.42
N PRO A 77 -5.31 -6.96 12.42
CA PRO A 77 -4.68 -5.66 12.67
C PRO A 77 -3.20 -5.74 13.07
N ALA A 78 -2.75 -6.90 13.57
CA ALA A 78 -1.35 -7.10 13.93
C ALA A 78 -0.41 -6.96 12.72
N LYS A 79 -0.95 -7.12 11.50
CA LYS A 79 -0.21 -7.03 10.22
C LYS A 79 0.23 -5.62 9.85
N ALA A 80 -0.29 -4.59 10.50
CA ALA A 80 0.15 -3.23 10.27
C ALA A 80 1.15 -2.73 11.34
N THR A 81 1.53 -3.60 12.28
CA THR A 81 2.43 -3.29 13.40
C THR A 81 3.57 -4.29 13.56
N ASN A 82 3.61 -5.35 12.74
CA ASN A 82 4.59 -6.44 12.81
C ASN A 82 5.80 -6.24 11.89
N GLY A 83 5.91 -5.08 11.25
CA GLY A 83 6.93 -4.73 10.27
C GLY A 83 6.30 -4.12 9.04
N ILE A 84 7.13 -3.74 8.08
CA ILE A 84 6.75 -3.39 6.71
C ILE A 84 7.43 -4.37 5.75
N CYS A 85 6.68 -4.91 4.80
CA CYS A 85 7.10 -6.01 3.94
C CYS A 85 6.68 -5.87 2.48
N GLY A 86 7.09 -4.77 1.86
CA GLY A 86 6.77 -4.44 0.49
C GLY A 86 7.16 -5.49 -0.56
N GLY A 87 6.31 -5.58 -1.57
CA GLY A 87 6.55 -6.38 -2.78
C GLY A 87 7.41 -5.68 -3.84
N GLY A 88 7.75 -4.40 -3.63
CA GLY A 88 8.47 -3.58 -4.60
C GLY A 88 7.53 -2.94 -5.62
N TRP A 89 8.05 -2.59 -6.79
CA TRP A 89 7.28 -1.88 -7.81
C TRP A 89 6.12 -2.68 -8.40
N THR A 90 6.28 -3.99 -8.58
CA THR A 90 5.42 -4.78 -9.48
C THR A 90 4.49 -5.76 -8.77
N ALA A 91 4.50 -5.78 -7.45
CA ALA A 91 3.68 -6.68 -6.65
C ALA A 91 3.33 -6.06 -5.30
N GLY A 92 2.13 -6.35 -4.82
CA GLY A 92 1.75 -6.09 -3.43
C GLY A 92 2.29 -7.16 -2.47
N SER A 93 2.48 -6.76 -1.21
CA SER A 93 2.65 -7.64 -0.05
C SER A 93 1.37 -8.43 0.22
N THR A 94 1.53 -9.57 0.92
CA THR A 94 0.40 -10.33 1.50
C THR A 94 0.39 -10.26 3.03
N ASP A 95 1.34 -9.52 3.61
CA ASP A 95 1.41 -9.21 5.04
C ASP A 95 0.88 -7.79 5.23
N VAL A 96 -0.44 -7.65 5.14
CA VAL A 96 -1.14 -6.36 5.21
C VAL A 96 -2.40 -6.51 6.07
N TYR A 97 -2.90 -5.37 6.54
CA TYR A 97 -4.21 -5.25 7.14
C TYR A 97 -5.16 -4.51 6.18
N SER A 98 -6.14 -5.21 5.61
CA SER A 98 -7.20 -4.58 4.82
C SER A 98 -8.17 -3.83 5.75
N LEU A 99 -8.37 -2.55 5.48
CA LEU A 99 -9.35 -1.72 6.17
C LEU A 99 -10.77 -2.29 5.98
N ALA A 100 -11.72 -1.92 6.84
CA ALA A 100 -13.11 -2.32 6.62
C ALA A 100 -13.78 -1.41 5.58
N ASN A 101 -14.45 -1.98 4.58
CA ASN A 101 -15.06 -1.27 3.43
C ASN A 101 -16.25 -0.35 3.76
N ASN A 102 -16.73 -0.37 5.00
CA ASN A 102 -17.84 0.45 5.48
C ASN A 102 -17.45 1.38 6.63
N ALA A 103 -16.15 1.47 6.97
CA ALA A 103 -15.68 2.33 8.03
C ALA A 103 -15.50 3.77 7.52
N VAL A 104 -16.53 4.59 7.68
CA VAL A 104 -16.42 6.04 7.55
C VAL A 104 -15.95 6.57 8.91
N CYS A 105 -14.72 7.08 8.97
CA CYS A 105 -14.11 7.48 10.24
C CYS A 105 -14.72 8.72 10.94
N GLU A 106 -15.89 9.17 10.53
CA GLU A 106 -16.63 10.24 11.17
C GLU A 106 -17.69 9.66 12.12
N GLY A 107 -17.44 9.66 13.44
CA GLY A 107 -18.39 9.19 14.46
C GLY A 107 -17.89 8.02 15.31
N ALA A 108 -18.79 7.13 15.72
CA ALA A 108 -18.54 5.99 16.61
C ALA A 108 -18.05 4.72 15.87
N GLU A 109 -17.11 4.88 14.93
CA GLU A 109 -16.75 3.80 13.98
C GLU A 109 -15.38 3.13 14.24
N THR A 110 -15.27 1.90 13.76
CA THR A 110 -14.17 0.94 13.94
C THR A 110 -13.00 1.15 12.97
N CYS A 111 -12.62 2.40 12.75
CA CYS A 111 -11.47 2.71 11.90
C CYS A 111 -10.17 2.19 12.49
N MET A 112 -9.20 1.97 11.61
CA MET A 112 -7.86 1.67 12.04
C MET A 112 -7.25 2.89 12.71
N ARG A 113 -6.84 2.73 13.96
CA ARG A 113 -6.03 3.68 14.68
C ARG A 113 -4.71 3.05 15.07
N LEU A 114 -3.62 3.74 14.75
CA LEU A 114 -2.26 3.36 15.10
C LEU A 114 -1.68 4.35 16.11
N GLU A 115 -0.84 3.87 17.01
CA GLU A 115 -0.06 4.71 17.92
C GLU A 115 1.35 4.11 18.15
N TRP A 116 2.21 4.93 18.75
CA TRP A 116 3.51 4.52 19.31
C TRP A 116 3.36 4.49 20.82
N LYS A 117 3.47 3.31 21.42
CA LYS A 117 3.22 3.10 22.84
C LYS A 117 4.04 4.07 23.69
N ASP A 118 3.35 4.82 24.56
CA ASP A 118 3.93 5.80 25.49
C ASP A 118 4.75 6.92 24.80
N LYS A 119 4.49 7.14 23.50
CA LYS A 119 5.17 8.13 22.68
C LYS A 119 4.19 9.03 21.95
N ARG A 120 4.75 10.11 21.40
CA ARG A 120 4.09 10.96 20.42
C ARG A 120 5.04 11.24 19.27
N VAL A 121 4.49 11.40 18.06
CA VAL A 121 5.25 11.83 16.89
C VAL A 121 5.46 13.33 16.98
N LEU A 122 6.72 13.76 16.85
CA LEU A 122 7.09 15.17 16.90
C LEU A 122 7.27 15.71 15.49
N ASN A 123 6.89 16.97 15.30
CA ASN A 123 7.22 17.71 14.10
C ASN A 123 8.75 17.86 13.98
N ALA A 124 9.26 17.58 12.79
CA ALA A 124 10.65 17.65 12.41
C ALA A 124 10.76 18.24 11.00
N THR A 125 11.99 18.40 10.50
CA THR A 125 12.16 18.97 9.16
C THR A 125 11.85 17.93 8.08
N GLY A 126 10.84 18.21 7.26
CA GLY A 126 10.40 17.36 6.16
C GLY A 126 9.36 16.35 6.62
N VAL A 127 9.34 15.18 5.97
CA VAL A 127 8.34 14.15 6.25
C VAL A 127 8.44 13.64 7.71
N ASP A 128 7.38 13.83 8.47
CA ASP A 128 7.25 13.36 9.85
C ASP A 128 6.72 11.93 9.96
N LEU A 129 5.87 11.56 9.01
CA LEU A 129 5.08 10.32 9.01
C LEU A 129 5.08 9.70 7.61
N VAL A 130 5.26 8.39 7.50
CA VAL A 130 5.11 7.66 6.25
C VAL A 130 4.11 6.54 6.43
N VAL A 131 3.14 6.46 5.52
CA VAL A 131 2.16 5.39 5.47
C VAL A 131 2.50 4.44 4.32
N TYR A 132 2.56 3.15 4.62
CA TYR A 132 2.79 2.08 3.66
C TYR A 132 1.48 1.34 3.41
N GLU A 133 0.91 1.61 2.24
CA GLU A 133 -0.27 0.95 1.69
C GLU A 133 0.17 0.25 0.39
N ASN A 134 -0.52 -0.83 0.03
CA ASN A 134 -0.08 -1.84 -0.90
C ASN A 134 -0.24 -1.49 -2.41
N ALA A 135 0.11 -0.28 -2.82
CA ALA A 135 0.15 0.10 -4.23
C ALA A 135 1.21 -0.70 -5.04
N PHE A 136 0.95 -0.95 -6.33
CA PHE A 136 1.92 -1.55 -7.24
C PHE A 136 1.63 -1.21 -8.71
N ASP A 137 2.62 -1.29 -9.58
CA ASP A 137 2.50 -1.06 -11.01
C ASP A 137 1.51 -2.04 -11.64
N TYR A 138 0.46 -1.51 -12.25
CA TYR A 138 -0.58 -2.29 -12.93
C TYR A 138 -0.17 -2.66 -14.37
N SER A 139 0.80 -1.93 -14.92
CA SER A 139 1.27 -2.12 -16.30
C SER A 139 2.77 -1.93 -16.39
N SER A 140 3.39 -2.56 -17.40
CA SER A 140 4.85 -2.55 -17.60
C SER A 140 5.45 -1.18 -17.90
N THR A 141 4.64 -0.15 -18.12
CA THR A 141 5.10 1.23 -18.37
C THR A 141 5.40 2.00 -17.09
N GLY A 142 5.03 1.50 -15.91
CA GLY A 142 5.26 2.16 -14.61
C GLY A 142 4.47 3.46 -14.40
N THR A 143 3.58 3.81 -15.34
CA THR A 143 2.77 5.04 -15.32
C THR A 143 1.44 4.85 -14.60
N ASN A 144 0.93 3.62 -14.59
CA ASN A 144 -0.35 3.25 -13.99
C ASN A 144 -0.14 2.24 -12.89
N ARG A 145 -0.85 2.40 -11.79
CA ARG A 145 -0.77 1.58 -10.59
C ARG A 145 -2.13 1.01 -10.22
N PHE A 146 -2.12 -0.12 -9.53
CA PHE A 146 -3.21 -0.50 -8.66
C PHE A 146 -3.12 0.39 -7.42
N LEU A 147 -4.21 1.11 -7.12
CA LEU A 147 -4.27 2.16 -6.11
C LEU A 147 -5.56 2.00 -5.32
N GLU A 148 -5.46 2.00 -4.00
CA GLU A 148 -6.60 2.09 -3.08
C GLU A 148 -6.31 3.22 -2.07
N PRO A 149 -6.48 4.49 -2.49
CA PRO A 149 -5.96 5.63 -1.74
C PRO A 149 -6.56 5.72 -0.33
N VAL A 150 -5.73 6.18 0.61
CA VAL A 150 -6.05 6.26 2.03
C VAL A 150 -5.89 7.70 2.52
N ILE A 151 -6.94 8.22 3.17
CA ILE A 151 -6.91 9.48 3.88
C ILE A 151 -6.21 9.29 5.22
N VAL A 152 -5.27 10.17 5.52
CA VAL A 152 -4.48 10.18 6.75
C VAL A 152 -4.86 11.36 7.61
N GLU A 153 -5.24 11.07 8.85
CA GLU A 153 -5.57 12.07 9.87
C GLU A 153 -4.83 11.73 11.17
N VAL A 154 -4.43 12.76 11.93
CA VAL A 154 -3.70 12.62 13.18
C VAL A 154 -4.41 13.29 14.34
N SER A 155 -4.17 12.82 15.56
CA SER A 155 -4.83 13.30 16.77
C SER A 155 -3.94 13.20 18.01
N GLU A 156 -4.09 14.15 18.93
CA GLU A 156 -3.50 14.11 20.26
C GLU A 156 -4.36 13.29 21.25
N ASP A 157 -5.68 13.36 21.13
CA ASP A 157 -6.64 12.84 22.13
C ASP A 157 -7.48 11.64 21.64
N GLY A 158 -7.37 11.31 20.35
CA GLY A 158 -8.13 10.23 19.69
C GLY A 158 -9.58 10.59 19.36
N THR A 159 -9.98 11.85 19.52
CA THR A 159 -11.36 12.34 19.32
C THR A 159 -11.43 13.50 18.33
N SER A 160 -10.48 14.44 18.41
CA SER A 160 -10.34 15.57 17.49
C SER A 160 -9.19 15.29 16.53
N TRP A 161 -9.45 15.43 15.23
CA TRP A 161 -8.54 14.97 14.18
C TRP A 161 -8.22 16.12 13.24
N CYS A 162 -6.96 16.22 12.85
CA CYS A 162 -6.50 17.09 11.76
C CYS A 162 -5.82 16.23 10.69
N GLY A 163 -6.08 16.50 9.42
CA GLY A 163 -5.42 15.86 8.28
C GLY A 163 -4.97 16.88 7.25
N TRP A 164 -4.49 16.39 6.11
CA TRP A 164 -4.10 17.21 4.95
C TRP A 164 -5.31 17.50 4.04
N ASN A 165 -5.11 17.89 2.79
CA ASN A 165 -6.18 18.22 1.85
C ASN A 165 -6.33 17.13 0.77
N PRO A 166 -6.81 15.91 1.12
CA PRO A 166 -6.87 14.79 0.19
C PRO A 166 -7.70 15.15 -1.03
N ALA A 167 -7.14 14.97 -2.22
CA ALA A 167 -7.81 15.29 -3.46
C ALA A 167 -7.55 14.27 -4.56
N TYR A 168 -8.55 14.13 -5.43
CA TYR A 168 -8.46 13.44 -6.70
C TYR A 168 -8.91 14.38 -7.82
N SER A 169 -8.02 14.66 -8.77
CA SER A 169 -8.27 15.59 -9.89
C SER A 169 -8.63 14.90 -11.20
N GLY A 170 -8.72 13.58 -11.20
CA GLY A 170 -8.98 12.79 -12.40
C GLY A 170 -10.45 12.67 -12.76
N ILE A 171 -10.75 11.72 -13.64
CA ILE A 171 -12.09 11.46 -14.16
C ILE A 171 -12.91 10.67 -13.14
N THR A 172 -14.08 11.21 -12.76
CA THR A 172 -15.01 10.56 -11.83
C THR A 172 -16.19 9.85 -12.50
N ASN A 173 -16.44 10.11 -13.79
CA ASN A 173 -17.48 9.41 -14.55
C ASN A 173 -16.98 8.01 -14.96
N THR A 174 -17.52 6.96 -14.33
CA THR A 174 -17.15 5.56 -14.60
C THR A 174 -17.49 5.08 -16.01
N SER A 175 -18.34 5.81 -16.74
CA SER A 175 -18.67 5.51 -18.14
C SER A 175 -17.71 6.14 -19.15
N ASP A 176 -16.78 6.99 -18.71
CA ASP A 176 -15.76 7.57 -19.59
C ASP A 176 -14.73 6.50 -19.99
N PRO A 177 -14.37 6.38 -21.28
CA PRO A 177 -13.41 5.38 -21.74
C PRO A 177 -12.00 5.54 -21.14
N SER A 178 -11.67 6.72 -20.60
CA SER A 178 -10.39 7.03 -19.97
C SER A 178 -10.42 6.90 -18.44
N PHE A 179 -11.57 6.52 -17.87
CA PHE A 179 -11.76 6.38 -16.42
C PHE A 179 -10.68 5.50 -15.78
N GLU A 180 -10.50 4.27 -16.28
CA GLU A 180 -9.55 3.30 -15.72
C GLU A 180 -8.10 3.82 -15.72
N SER A 181 -7.67 4.46 -16.80
CA SER A 181 -6.34 5.09 -16.84
C SER A 181 -6.23 6.26 -15.87
N SER A 182 -7.32 7.00 -15.65
CA SER A 182 -7.32 8.16 -14.75
C SER A 182 -7.25 7.76 -13.28
N VAL A 183 -7.98 6.73 -12.84
CA VAL A 183 -7.95 6.25 -11.43
C VAL A 183 -6.72 5.42 -11.11
N ARG A 184 -5.98 4.98 -12.13
CA ARG A 184 -4.71 4.27 -11.96
C ARG A 184 -3.49 5.20 -12.04
N PHE A 185 -3.69 6.46 -12.43
CA PHE A 185 -2.59 7.40 -12.61
C PHE A 185 -2.25 8.10 -11.29
N PRO A 186 -1.06 7.84 -10.69
CA PRO A 186 -0.69 8.40 -9.39
C PRO A 186 -0.73 9.92 -9.33
N GLY A 187 -0.40 10.61 -10.43
CA GLY A 187 -0.35 12.06 -10.50
C GLY A 187 -1.71 12.78 -10.42
N ASN A 188 -2.82 12.04 -10.35
CA ASN A 188 -4.15 12.60 -10.10
C ASN A 188 -4.49 12.69 -8.61
N TYR A 189 -3.63 12.20 -7.72
CA TYR A 189 -3.86 12.14 -6.28
C TYR A 189 -2.91 13.09 -5.56
N SER A 190 -3.41 13.77 -4.53
CA SER A 190 -2.63 14.56 -3.59
C SER A 190 -3.09 14.29 -2.16
N ASP A 191 -2.17 14.41 -1.20
CA ASP A 191 -2.44 14.29 0.24
C ASP A 191 -3.15 13.00 0.65
N LEU A 192 -2.79 11.92 -0.03
CA LEU A 192 -3.30 10.57 0.17
C LEU A 192 -2.13 9.59 0.27
N ALA A 193 -2.32 8.57 1.09
CA ALA A 193 -1.47 7.38 1.09
C ALA A 193 -2.01 6.34 0.10
N GLY A 194 -1.23 5.30 -0.19
CA GLY A 194 -1.60 4.27 -1.16
C GLY A 194 -1.45 4.70 -2.60
N ILE A 195 -0.53 5.64 -2.84
CA ILE A 195 -0.16 6.15 -4.15
C ILE A 195 1.15 5.54 -4.60
N THR A 196 2.10 5.38 -3.68
CA THR A 196 3.45 4.88 -3.94
C THR A 196 3.63 3.44 -3.45
N PRO A 197 4.16 2.54 -4.30
CA PRO A 197 4.44 1.17 -3.90
C PRO A 197 5.36 1.05 -2.68
N VAL A 198 5.20 -0.01 -1.90
CA VAL A 198 6.08 -0.30 -0.76
C VAL A 198 7.35 -0.97 -1.25
N LEU A 199 8.47 -0.25 -1.17
CA LEU A 199 9.79 -0.76 -1.55
C LEU A 199 10.57 -1.29 -0.34
N LEU A 200 10.20 -0.81 0.84
CA LEU A 200 10.80 -1.16 2.12
C LEU A 200 10.49 -2.61 2.50
N ARG A 201 11.51 -3.29 3.05
CA ARG A 201 11.34 -4.51 3.82
C ARG A 201 12.04 -4.34 5.16
N SER A 202 11.42 -4.83 6.23
CA SER A 202 11.88 -4.63 7.62
C SER A 202 13.29 -5.12 7.90
N ASN A 203 13.77 -6.10 7.14
CA ASN A 203 15.10 -6.71 7.27
C ASN A 203 16.06 -6.34 6.11
N GLU A 204 15.70 -5.38 5.27
CA GLU A 204 16.56 -4.91 4.18
C GLU A 204 17.75 -4.10 4.75
N THR A 205 18.95 -4.31 4.20
CA THR A 205 20.17 -3.65 4.69
C THR A 205 20.65 -2.53 3.77
N ARG A 206 19.96 -2.29 2.64
CA ARG A 206 20.32 -1.29 1.63
C ARG A 206 19.86 0.14 1.97
N LEU A 207 18.93 0.31 2.90
CA LEU A 207 18.40 1.61 3.30
C LEU A 207 18.88 1.95 4.71
N SER A 208 19.24 3.21 4.92
CA SER A 208 19.36 3.78 6.26
C SER A 208 18.02 4.33 6.73
N SER A 209 17.88 4.61 8.02
CA SER A 209 16.65 5.23 8.56
C SER A 209 16.36 6.59 7.95
N ALA A 210 17.40 7.38 7.65
CA ALA A 210 17.24 8.67 6.97
C ALA A 210 16.73 8.51 5.53
N ASP A 211 17.07 7.41 4.86
CA ASP A 211 16.58 7.14 3.51
C ASP A 211 15.06 6.98 3.47
N LEU A 212 14.44 6.48 4.55
CA LEU A 212 12.98 6.29 4.61
C LEU A 212 12.19 7.59 4.52
N PHE A 213 12.81 8.73 4.86
CA PHE A 213 12.21 10.07 4.82
C PHE A 213 12.83 10.95 3.73
N THR A 214 13.67 10.37 2.86
CA THR A 214 14.35 11.10 1.78
C THR A 214 13.63 10.87 0.46
N LEU A 215 13.24 11.96 -0.20
CA LEU A 215 12.71 11.90 -1.57
C LEU A 215 13.80 11.56 -2.58
N THR A 216 13.42 10.80 -3.59
CA THR A 216 14.20 10.51 -4.80
C THR A 216 13.32 10.71 -6.01
N THR A 217 13.94 10.95 -7.17
CA THR A 217 13.23 11.11 -8.44
C THR A 217 13.86 10.22 -9.52
N ASP A 218 13.04 9.39 -10.15
CA ASP A 218 13.44 8.57 -11.30
C ASP A 218 12.28 8.43 -12.31
N SER A 219 12.29 7.37 -13.13
CA SER A 219 11.24 7.09 -14.12
C SER A 219 9.85 6.83 -13.52
N HIS A 220 9.76 6.51 -12.23
CA HIS A 220 8.50 6.30 -11.50
C HIS A 220 7.98 7.58 -10.81
N GLY A 221 8.65 8.72 -11.02
CA GLY A 221 8.28 10.02 -10.44
C GLY A 221 9.12 10.35 -9.20
N THR A 222 8.59 11.26 -8.37
CA THR A 222 9.19 11.64 -7.08
C THR A 222 8.50 10.90 -5.95
N TYR A 223 9.28 10.19 -5.13
CA TYR A 223 8.77 9.33 -4.06
C TYR A 223 9.84 9.13 -2.97
N LEU A 224 9.47 8.61 -1.80
CA LEU A 224 10.42 8.29 -0.73
C LEU A 224 11.26 7.05 -1.08
N LYS A 225 12.56 7.00 -0.75
CA LYS A 225 13.41 5.84 -1.14
C LYS A 225 12.90 4.48 -0.63
N GLY A 226 12.19 4.47 0.50
CA GLY A 226 11.52 3.27 1.04
C GLY A 226 10.17 2.95 0.40
N GLY A 227 9.70 3.76 -0.55
CA GLY A 227 8.31 3.73 -1.00
C GLY A 227 7.35 4.32 0.04
N GLY A 228 6.07 4.04 -0.12
CA GLY A 228 5.01 4.64 0.71
C GLY A 228 4.90 6.15 0.51
N ASP A 229 3.97 6.75 1.24
CA ASP A 229 3.58 8.15 1.06
C ASP A 229 3.82 8.95 2.35
N GLY A 230 4.53 10.07 2.21
CA GLY A 230 4.99 10.90 3.32
C GLY A 230 4.07 12.07 3.62
N PHE A 231 3.98 12.41 4.90
CA PHE A 231 3.18 13.50 5.44
C PHE A 231 4.04 14.37 6.37
N ASP A 232 4.02 15.68 6.12
CA ASP A 232 4.78 16.71 6.84
C ASP A 232 3.80 17.63 7.56
N LEU A 233 3.96 17.81 8.87
CA LEU A 233 3.10 18.65 9.71
C LEU A 233 3.25 20.13 9.38
N ASP A 234 4.40 20.57 8.86
CA ASP A 234 4.65 21.93 8.39
C ASP A 234 4.10 22.19 6.97
N ASP A 235 3.56 21.16 6.29
CA ASP A 235 2.91 21.30 5.00
C ASP A 235 1.74 22.31 5.04
N ALA A 236 1.56 23.06 3.94
CA ALA A 236 0.55 24.10 3.86
C ALA A 236 -0.89 23.55 3.93
N ASP A 237 -1.09 22.31 3.46
CA ASP A 237 -2.37 21.62 3.46
C ASP A 237 -2.68 20.93 4.80
N PHE A 238 -1.71 20.82 5.72
CA PHE A 238 -1.96 20.26 7.05
C PHE A 238 -2.95 21.13 7.87
N GLY A 239 -3.99 20.48 8.39
CA GLY A 239 -5.10 21.09 9.11
C GLY A 239 -6.27 21.50 8.21
N SER A 240 -6.28 21.09 6.94
CA SER A 240 -7.37 21.38 5.98
C SER A 240 -8.53 20.39 6.06
N SER A 241 -8.31 19.23 6.68
CA SER A 241 -9.35 18.23 6.91
C SER A 241 -9.32 17.69 8.35
N GLY A 242 -10.23 16.77 8.65
CA GLY A 242 -10.37 16.16 9.95
C GLY A 242 -11.51 16.73 10.78
N ASN A 243 -12.13 15.88 11.58
CA ASN A 243 -13.25 16.26 12.43
C ASN A 243 -12.76 17.02 13.67
N GLY A 244 -13.26 18.23 13.90
CA GLY A 244 -12.84 19.08 15.00
C GLY A 244 -11.53 19.84 14.76
N CYS A 245 -10.93 19.74 13.57
CA CYS A 245 -9.73 20.50 13.24
C CYS A 245 -10.04 22.01 13.17
N ASN A 246 -9.20 22.78 13.83
CA ASN A 246 -9.17 24.24 13.77
C ASN A 246 -7.73 24.72 13.94
N THR A 247 -7.49 26.01 13.75
CA THR A 247 -6.14 26.60 13.84
C THR A 247 -5.47 26.29 15.18
N THR A 248 -6.19 26.35 16.29
CA THR A 248 -5.64 26.05 17.62
C THR A 248 -5.20 24.60 17.75
N LEU A 249 -6.02 23.63 17.32
CA LEU A 249 -5.66 22.22 17.36
C LEU A 249 -4.51 21.89 16.41
N ARG A 250 -4.54 22.43 15.18
CA ARG A 250 -3.45 22.27 14.22
C ARG A 250 -2.11 22.77 14.79
N ASP A 251 -2.11 23.96 15.37
CA ASP A 251 -0.90 24.57 15.93
C ASP A 251 -0.42 23.82 17.19
N ALA A 252 -1.34 23.27 17.98
CA ALA A 252 -1.01 22.38 19.10
C ALA A 252 -0.34 21.08 18.61
N ILE A 253 -0.86 20.46 17.53
CA ILE A 253 -0.24 19.26 16.95
C ILE A 253 1.14 19.59 16.35
N ARG A 254 1.31 20.72 15.67
CA ARG A 254 2.62 21.14 15.13
C ARG A 254 3.67 21.37 16.22
N SER A 255 3.27 21.96 17.33
CA SER A 255 4.21 22.33 18.41
C SER A 255 4.44 21.20 19.42
N GLY A 256 3.41 20.41 19.71
CA GLY A 256 3.43 19.34 20.70
C GLY A 256 3.63 17.95 20.11
N GLY A 257 3.21 17.72 18.87
CA GLY A 257 3.12 16.40 18.26
C GLY A 257 1.76 15.73 18.43
N PHE A 258 1.58 14.56 17.82
CA PHE A 258 0.35 13.76 17.88
C PHE A 258 0.61 12.35 18.42
N VAL A 259 -0.43 11.68 18.91
CA VAL A 259 -0.33 10.31 19.49
C VAL A 259 -0.90 9.29 18.52
N TYR A 260 -1.98 9.64 17.84
CA TYR A 260 -2.77 8.71 17.04
C TYR A 260 -2.70 9.07 15.57
N VAL A 261 -2.58 8.05 14.73
CA VAL A 261 -2.88 8.11 13.29
C VAL A 261 -4.16 7.34 13.05
N ARG A 262 -5.02 7.87 12.19
CA ARG A 262 -6.19 7.18 11.68
C ARG A 262 -6.15 7.12 10.17
N LEU A 263 -6.47 5.94 9.66
CA LEU A 263 -6.45 5.64 8.23
C LEU A 263 -7.88 5.33 7.76
N THR A 264 -8.33 6.02 6.72
CA THR A 264 -9.64 5.81 6.08
C THR A 264 -9.43 5.51 4.60
N THR A 265 -10.02 4.46 4.04
CA THR A 265 -10.06 4.33 2.58
C THR A 265 -10.80 5.53 1.99
N ALA A 266 -10.19 6.25 1.06
CA ALA A 266 -10.73 7.49 0.50
C ALA A 266 -12.10 7.24 -0.18
N TYR A 267 -12.25 6.09 -0.84
CA TYR A 267 -13.51 5.62 -1.41
C TYR A 267 -14.64 5.49 -0.38
N SER A 268 -14.33 5.02 0.84
CA SER A 268 -15.30 4.94 1.93
C SER A 268 -15.73 6.33 2.41
N ARG A 269 -14.84 7.33 2.39
CA ARG A 269 -15.19 8.72 2.73
C ARG A 269 -16.10 9.34 1.67
N SER A 270 -15.80 9.16 0.40
CA SER A 270 -16.63 9.63 -0.71
C SER A 270 -16.27 8.91 -2.01
N SER A 271 -17.08 7.93 -2.42
CA SER A 271 -16.89 7.23 -3.69
C SER A 271 -17.10 8.12 -4.92
N ALA A 272 -17.82 9.24 -4.76
CA ALA A 272 -18.00 10.25 -5.80
C ALA A 272 -16.75 11.12 -5.99
N SER A 273 -15.99 11.37 -4.92
CA SER A 273 -14.77 12.18 -4.94
C SER A 273 -13.53 11.33 -5.19
N PHE A 274 -13.53 10.09 -4.71
CA PHE A 274 -12.39 9.16 -4.79
C PHE A 274 -12.85 7.84 -5.40
N PRO A 275 -13.19 7.82 -6.69
CA PRO A 275 -13.61 6.59 -7.35
C PRO A 275 -12.44 5.59 -7.42
N LEU A 276 -12.76 4.30 -7.36
CA LEU A 276 -11.80 3.22 -7.53
C LEU A 276 -11.94 2.57 -8.91
N SER A 277 -10.86 1.93 -9.34
CA SER A 277 -10.85 1.13 -10.55
C SER A 277 -11.80 -0.06 -10.44
N ASN A 278 -12.35 -0.54 -11.57
CA ASN A 278 -13.23 -1.72 -11.59
C ASN A 278 -12.53 -3.01 -11.13
N GLY A 279 -11.19 -3.02 -11.12
CA GLY A 279 -10.37 -4.14 -10.67
C GLY A 279 -9.98 -4.10 -9.19
N SER A 280 -10.45 -3.12 -8.41
CA SER A 280 -10.30 -3.10 -6.95
C SER A 280 -11.02 -4.32 -6.36
N PHE A 281 -10.32 -5.07 -5.49
CA PHE A 281 -10.77 -6.40 -5.07
C PHE A 281 -11.87 -6.31 -4.01
N ASP A 282 -11.61 -5.59 -2.92
CA ASP A 282 -12.55 -5.40 -1.81
C ASP A 282 -12.84 -3.92 -1.51
N GLN A 283 -12.25 -3.00 -2.28
CA GLN A 283 -12.44 -1.55 -2.18
C GLN A 283 -11.95 -0.98 -0.85
N THR A 284 -10.87 -1.57 -0.33
CA THR A 284 -10.27 -1.19 0.96
C THR A 284 -8.79 -0.91 0.79
N GLY A 285 -8.21 -0.11 1.69
CA GLY A 285 -6.76 0.09 1.68
C GLY A 285 -6.08 -1.06 2.40
N ASP A 286 -4.93 -1.49 1.89
CA ASP A 286 -4.16 -2.61 2.43
C ASP A 286 -2.92 -2.10 3.16
N ILE A 287 -3.02 -1.94 4.49
CA ILE A 287 -1.99 -1.29 5.30
C ILE A 287 -0.89 -2.28 5.70
N ASP A 288 0.33 -2.03 5.25
CA ASP A 288 1.55 -2.76 5.64
C ASP A 288 2.15 -2.14 6.92
N GLY A 289 2.10 -0.82 7.06
CA GLY A 289 2.52 -0.17 8.32
C GLY A 289 2.66 1.33 8.23
N VAL A 290 3.03 1.94 9.36
CA VAL A 290 3.23 3.38 9.49
C VAL A 290 4.47 3.66 10.31
N ILE A 291 5.33 4.58 9.83
CA ILE A 291 6.53 4.99 10.57
C ILE A 291 6.56 6.49 10.83
N ALA A 292 7.17 6.87 11.94
CA ALA A 292 7.46 8.25 12.29
C ALA A 292 8.97 8.53 12.21
N GLN A 293 9.33 9.75 11.79
CA GLN A 293 10.71 10.21 11.75
C GLN A 293 11.25 10.47 13.17
N GLN A 294 10.45 11.14 13.99
CA GLN A 294 10.85 11.53 15.34
C GLN A 294 9.74 11.24 16.35
N THR A 295 10.11 10.69 17.50
CA THR A 295 9.18 10.48 18.62
C THR A 295 9.69 11.11 19.92
N GLY A 296 8.76 11.59 20.73
CA GLY A 296 8.96 12.10 22.08
C GLY A 296 8.23 11.26 23.12
N ALA A 297 8.55 11.43 24.40
CA ALA A 297 7.76 10.85 25.47
C ALA A 297 6.35 11.47 25.50
N ARG A 298 5.34 10.64 25.82
CA ARG A 298 3.99 11.08 26.14
C ARG A 298 3.89 11.59 27.57
#